data_AF-A0AAU7EFD2-F1
#
_entry.id   AF-A0AAU7EFD2-F1
#
_cell.length_a   1.000
_cell.length_b   1.000
_cell.length_c   1.000
_cell.angle_alpha   90.00
_cell.angle_beta   90.00
_cell.angle_gamma   90.00
#
_symmetry.space_group_name_H-M   'P 1'
#
loop_
_entity.id
_entity.type
_entity.pdbx_description
1 polymer ?
#
loop_
_entity_poly.entity_id
_entity_poly.type
_entity_poly.pdbx_seq_one_letter_code
_entity_poly.pdbx_strand_id
1 'polypeptide(L)' 'MIRLHLNPAILKSLNFNKKDETLEIEFKDDIKTTDCIDIPISILQDYVDSIKQSGMLDTDETHCSNLRIVHSNFKAS' A
#
# COMPACT_ATOMS: atom_id res chain seq x y z
N MET A 1 4.69 14.31 -6.90
CA MET A 1 4.74 13.23 -5.90
C MET A 1 3.33 13.04 -5.35
N ILE A 2 2.78 11.83 -5.44
CA ILE A 2 1.45 11.51 -4.91
C ILE A 2 1.66 10.85 -3.54
N ARG A 3 1.09 11.43 -2.47
CA ARG A 3 1.09 10.84 -1.12
C ARG A 3 -0.28 10.25 -0.85
N LEU A 4 -0.35 8.93 -0.74
CA LEU A 4 -1.55 8.24 -0.29
C LEU A 4 -1.56 8.18 1.24
N HIS A 5 -2.41 9.00 1.86
CA HIS A 5 -2.70 8.92 3.28
C HIS A 5 -3.92 8.02 3.47
N LEU A 6 -3.68 6.76 3.81
CA LEU A 6 -4.75 5.79 4.06
C LEU A 6 -5.09 5.76 5.54
N ASN A 7 -6.33 6.10 5.89
CA ASN A 7 -6.85 5.87 7.24
C ASN A 7 -7.28 4.39 7.36
N PRO A 8 -6.67 3.58 8.25
CA PRO A 8 -7.04 2.16 8.38
C PRO A 8 -8.53 1.94 8.69
N ALA A 9 -9.20 2.91 9.30
CA ALA A 9 -10.61 2.80 9.64
C ALA A 9 -11.55 2.78 8.41
N ILE A 10 -11.12 3.33 7.27
CA ILE A 10 -11.92 3.38 6.04
C ILE A 10 -11.59 2.24 5.06
N LEU A 11 -10.52 1.50 5.32
CA LEU A 11 -10.10 0.37 4.49
C LEU A 11 -10.89 -0.89 4.83
N LYS A 12 -11.34 -1.59 3.79
CA LYS A 12 -11.89 -2.93 3.86
C LYS A 12 -10.77 -3.95 3.71
N SER A 13 -9.90 -3.76 2.71
CA SER A 13 -8.75 -4.63 2.47
C SER A 13 -7.59 -3.87 1.80
N LEU A 14 -6.39 -4.42 1.97
CA LEU A 14 -5.18 -4.00 1.27
C LEU A 14 -4.50 -5.28 0.78
N ASN A 15 -4.43 -5.47 -0.54
CA ASN A 15 -3.98 -6.73 -1.13
C ASN A 15 -2.92 -6.51 -2.21
N PHE A 16 -1.91 -7.37 -2.23
CA PHE A 16 -0.95 -7.43 -3.34
C PHE A 16 -1.41 -8.52 -4.31
N ASN A 17 -2.02 -8.10 -5.41
CA ASN A 17 -2.39 -9.01 -6.48
C ASN A 17 -1.16 -9.33 -7.33
N LYS A 18 -0.62 -10.54 -7.12
CA LYS A 18 0.56 -11.04 -7.85
C LYS A 18 0.29 -11.36 -9.31
N LYS A 19 -0.97 -11.59 -9.68
CA LYS A 19 -1.34 -11.97 -11.06
C LYS A 19 -1.35 -10.74 -11.94
N ASP A 20 -1.95 -9.66 -11.46
CA ASP A 20 -2.11 -8.41 -12.20
C ASP A 20 -1.04 -7.37 -11.83
N GLU A 21 -0.12 -7.73 -10.93
CA GLU A 21 0.98 -6.89 -10.45
C GLU A 21 0.51 -5.54 -9.89
N THR A 22 -0.54 -5.56 -9.08
CA THR A 22 -1.15 -4.37 -8.47
C THR A 22 -1.21 -4.46 -6.95
N LEU A 23 -1.17 -3.29 -6.30
CA LEU A 23 -1.64 -3.08 -4.94
C LEU A 23 -3.10 -2.63 -5.02
N GLU A 24 -4.00 -3.49 -4.59
CA GLU A 24 -5.44 -3.26 -4.54
C GLU A 24 -5.80 -2.68 -3.17
N ILE A 25 -6.54 -1.57 -3.17
CA ILE A 25 -7.01 -0.88 -1.98
C ILE A 25 -8.53 -0.86 -2.05
N GLU A 26 -9.18 -1.67 -1.23
CA GLU A 26 -10.64 -1.68 -1.13
C GLU A 26 -11.09 -0.82 0.06
N PHE A 27 -12.12 -0.01 -0.17
CA PHE A 27 -12.75 0.79 0.88
C PHE A 27 -14.00 0.10 1.42
N LYS A 28 -14.39 0.47 2.65
CA LYS A 28 -15.66 0.01 3.22
C LYS A 28 -16.83 0.62 2.46
N ASP A 29 -17.92 -0.13 2.40
CA ASP A 29 -19.11 0.20 1.61
C ASP A 29 -19.78 1.54 2.03
N ASP A 30 -19.50 2.04 3.24
CA ASP A 30 -20.01 3.31 3.77
C ASP A 30 -19.20 4.54 3.33
N ILE A 31 -18.06 4.33 2.65
CA ILE A 31 -17.19 5.40 2.17
C ILE A 31 -17.61 5.82 0.76
N LYS A 32 -17.90 7.12 0.57
CA LYS A 32 -18.27 7.71 -0.72
C LYS A 32 -17.07 7.88 -1.67
N THR A 33 -16.38 6.81 -1.97
CA THR A 33 -15.24 6.77 -2.90
C THR A 33 -15.40 5.60 -3.86
N THR A 34 -14.56 5.51 -4.89
CA THR A 34 -14.47 4.29 -5.73
C THR A 34 -14.17 3.08 -4.87
N ASP A 35 -14.91 1.99 -5.07
CA ASP A 35 -14.86 0.78 -4.24
C ASP A 35 -13.45 0.18 -4.13
N CYS A 36 -12.65 0.30 -5.21
CA CYS A 36 -11.27 -0.16 -5.27
C CYS A 36 -10.36 0.87 -5.95
N ILE A 37 -9.11 0.95 -5.52
CA ILE A 37 -8.00 1.60 -6.23
C ILE A 37 -6.94 0.55 -6.51
N ASP A 38 -6.57 0.40 -7.77
CA ASP A 38 -5.50 -0.50 -8.21
C ASP A 38 -4.26 0.32 -8.56
N ILE A 39 -3.16 0.08 -7.85
CA ILE A 39 -1.89 0.75 -8.08
C ILE A 39 -0.89 -0.25 -8.64
N PRO A 40 -0.44 -0.11 -9.90
CA PRO A 40 0.61 -0.95 -10.46
C PRO A 40 1.88 -0.97 -9.58
N ILE A 41 2.43 -2.15 -9.34
CA ILE A 41 3.65 -2.33 -8.55
C ILE A 41 4.84 -1.62 -9.18
N SER A 42 4.88 -1.52 -10.52
CA SER A 42 5.91 -0.75 -11.25
C SER A 42 5.98 0.71 -10.80
N ILE A 43 4.82 1.36 -10.58
CA ILE A 43 4.76 2.74 -10.10
C ILE A 43 5.30 2.85 -8.67
N LEU A 44 5.04 1.84 -7.82
CA LEU A 44 5.57 1.78 -6.46
C LEU A 44 7.10 1.58 -6.48
N GLN A 45 7.61 0.75 -7.38
CA GLN A 45 9.05 0.52 -7.56
C GLN A 45 9.76 1.79 -8.05
N ASP A 46 9.25 2.42 -9.09
CA ASP A 46 9.78 3.69 -9.62
C ASP A 46 9.82 4.77 -8.53
N TYR A 47 8.79 4.84 -7.70
CA TYR A 47 8.76 5.77 -6.58
C TYR A 47 9.84 5.45 -5.55
N VAL A 48 9.94 4.20 -5.09
CA VAL A 48 10.97 3.78 -4.13
C VAL A 48 12.38 4.07 -4.66
N ASP A 49 12.63 3.80 -5.94
CA ASP A 49 13.93 4.03 -6.55
C ASP A 49 14.22 5.52 -6.72
N SER A 50 13.22 6.34 -7.02
CA SER A 50 13.36 7.81 -7.02
C SER A 50 13.71 8.36 -5.63
N ILE A 51 13.13 7.81 -4.57
CA ILE A 51 13.45 8.21 -3.20
C ILE A 51 14.89 7.81 -2.86
N LYS A 52 15.30 6.57 -3.17
CA LYS A 52 16.69 6.11 -2.96
C LYS A 52 17.70 7.01 -3.64
N GLN A 53 17.43 7.41 -4.89
CA GLN A 53 18.31 8.30 -5.65
C GLN A 53 18.36 9.72 -5.08
N SER A 54 17.27 10.18 -4.46
CA SER A 54 17.19 11.52 -3.86
C SER A 54 17.90 11.69 -2.52
N GLY A 55 18.45 10.61 -1.93
CA GLY A 55 19.09 10.65 -0.61
C GLY A 55 18.12 10.91 0.55
N MET A 56 16.80 10.86 0.31
CA MET A 56 15.77 11.11 1.35
C MET A 56 15.53 9.91 2.29
N LEU A 57 16.26 8.80 2.14
CA LEU A 57 16.14 7.63 3.04
C LEU A 57 17.07 7.68 4.26
N ASP A 58 17.94 8.69 4.38
CA ASP A 58 18.88 8.86 5.51
C ASP A 58 18.25 9.54 6.74
N THR A 59 16.93 9.71 6.79
CA THR A 59 16.26 10.16 8.02
C THR A 59 15.89 8.97 8.89
N ASP A 60 16.69 8.76 9.93
CA ASP A 60 16.45 7.99 11.16
C ASP A 60 15.17 8.39 11.94
N GLU A 61 14.19 9.03 11.29
CA GLU A 61 12.86 9.13 11.84
C GLU A 61 12.16 7.81 11.57
N THR A 62 12.09 6.98 12.63
CA THR A 62 11.27 5.78 12.74
C THR A 62 9.90 6.05 12.13
N HIS A 63 9.74 5.73 10.84
CA HIS A 63 8.45 5.68 10.20
C HIS A 63 7.69 4.55 10.88
N CYS A 64 6.95 4.89 11.94
CA CYS A 64 5.97 4.05 12.59
C CYS A 64 4.87 3.76 11.57
N SER A 65 5.15 2.80 10.69
CA SER A 65 4.19 2.26 9.77
C SER A 65 3.16 1.52 10.62
N ASN A 66 2.01 2.15 10.85
CA ASN A 66 0.86 1.48 11.48
C ASN A 66 0.34 0.31 10.62
N LEU A 67 0.84 0.19 9.39
CA LEU A 67 0.65 -0.94 8.51
C LEU A 67 1.68 -2.03 8.81
N ARG A 68 1.25 -3.06 9.53
CA ARG A 68 2.01 -4.30 9.72
C ARG A 68 1.70 -5.26 8.58
N ILE A 69 2.69 -5.61 7.77
CA ILE A 69 2.58 -6.73 6.83
C ILE A 69 2.42 -8.00 7.66
N VAL A 70 1.20 -8.56 7.68
CA VAL A 70 0.93 -9.86 8.30
C VAL A 70 1.02 -10.93 7.22
N HIS A 71 2.03 -11.80 7.32
CA HIS A 71 2.04 -13.03 6.53
C HIS A 71 0.87 -13.89 7.01
N SER A 72 -0.17 -13.99 6.19
CA SER A 72 -1.30 -14.86 6.46
C SER A 72 -0.82 -16.32 6.48
N ASN A 73 -0.96 -17.00 7.61
CA ASN A 73 -0.75 -18.44 7.75
C ASN A 73 -1.94 -19.26 7.20
N PHE A 74 -2.60 -18.78 6.14
CA PHE A 74 -3.75 -19.47 5.55
C PHE A 74 -3.30 -20.78 4.91
N LYS A 75 -3.49 -21.89 5.62
CA LYS A 75 -3.51 -23.23 5.04
C LYS A 75 -4.94 -23.52 4.61
N ALA A 76 -5.19 -23.54 3.31
CA ALA A 76 -6.38 -24.19 2.79
C ALA A 76 -6.22 -25.70 3.05
N SER A 77 -7.03 -26.23 3.96
CA SER A 77 -7.27 -27.67 4.13
C SER A 77 -7.99 -28.24 2.93
#